data_AF-A0A1H5UA17-F1
#
_entry.id   AF-A0A1H5UA17-F1
#
_cell.length_a   1.000
_cell.length_b   1.000
_cell.length_c   1.000
_cell.angle_alpha   90.00
_cell.angle_beta   90.00
_cell.angle_gamma   90.00
#
_symmetry.space_group_name_H-M   'P 1'
#
loop_
_entity.id
_entity.type
_entity.pdbx_description
1 polymer ?
#
loop_
_entity_poly.entity_id
_entity_poly.type
_entity_poly.pdbx_seq_one_letter_code
_entity_poly.pdbx_strand_id
1 'polypeptide(L)'
;MKPSKSAARIEGRGERAAATRPYLTDIRVYMDTHYHEPLTVRQLAERVHVSPKYFVDLFKKTFGQSAMDYLTDLRINRAKRYLSEPEPPLLREIAQRVGYKDEYYFSRKFKKEVGMSPTEFARSSKHRIAAWSPDMTGYLIALGLTPLAAPLDPKWTAHYYYSYRKKIRYALKLTAPYITGTFEENADQLARLRPDAVVAGDGLSAGQQDAIRNIAPALFVPTSRELGWREYLREIAAFLNRTDEAEQWILGYDKLAEEARIQSEAALGDDGILIVRLYGKGLYSYRNRGMEDVLFKDLNLRQVAAGTHSAPITPEEIKALDPGRILVLVCPESESRAYWLALQHSPEWKTIGAVRSGSIYPISADPWLEYSPVAVARMLDEAMLLFTGKCPNAFLDHVHGGSPPADL
;
A
#
# COMPACT_ATOMS: atom_id res chain seq x y z
N MET A 1 -61.06 -1.36 1.09
CA MET A 1 -59.70 -1.87 1.37
C MET A 1 -58.74 -0.69 1.38
N LYS A 2 -58.20 -0.30 2.54
CA LYS A 2 -57.16 0.75 2.65
C LYS A 2 -55.79 0.10 2.39
N PRO A 3 -54.86 0.74 1.65
CA PRO A 3 -53.54 0.16 1.43
C PRO A 3 -52.73 0.12 2.73
N SER A 4 -51.97 -0.97 2.88
CA SER A 4 -51.15 -1.31 4.05
C SER A 4 -50.05 -0.29 4.31
N LYS A 5 -49.93 0.18 5.56
CA LYS A 5 -48.88 1.12 6.06
C LYS A 5 -47.44 0.58 5.92
N SER A 6 -47.25 -0.68 5.54
CA SER A 6 -45.93 -1.32 5.42
C SER A 6 -45.27 -1.07 4.06
N ALA A 7 -46.06 -1.03 2.97
CA ALA A 7 -45.54 -0.80 1.61
C ALA A 7 -45.05 0.65 1.41
N ALA A 8 -45.80 1.63 1.93
CA ALA A 8 -45.43 3.05 1.88
C ALA A 8 -44.15 3.40 2.66
N ARG A 9 -43.67 2.51 3.55
CA ARG A 9 -42.46 2.72 4.37
C ARG A 9 -41.19 2.20 3.70
N ILE A 10 -41.32 1.29 2.71
CA ILE A 10 -40.20 0.67 1.98
C ILE A 10 -39.90 1.48 0.71
N GLU A 11 -40.93 1.96 -0.01
CA GLU A 11 -40.78 2.84 -1.17
C GLU A 11 -40.10 4.18 -0.80
N GLY A 12 -40.48 4.78 0.34
CA GLY A 12 -39.86 6.02 0.84
C GLY A 12 -38.41 5.91 1.33
N ARG A 13 -37.84 4.70 1.46
CA ARG A 13 -36.42 4.49 1.80
C ARG A 13 -35.53 4.40 0.54
N GLY A 14 -36.05 3.85 -0.55
CA GLY A 14 -35.35 3.74 -1.84
C GLY A 14 -35.21 5.09 -2.55
N GLU A 15 -36.29 5.89 -2.60
CA GLU A 15 -36.27 7.24 -3.19
C GLU A 15 -35.42 8.22 -2.39
N ARG A 16 -35.44 8.15 -1.05
CA ARG A 16 -34.56 8.98 -0.20
C ARG A 16 -33.08 8.69 -0.45
N ALA A 17 -32.67 7.43 -0.63
CA ALA A 17 -31.27 7.09 -0.87
C ALA A 17 -30.74 7.60 -2.22
N ALA A 18 -31.58 7.63 -3.26
CA ALA A 18 -31.24 8.19 -4.58
C ALA A 18 -31.16 9.72 -4.55
N ALA A 19 -32.08 10.39 -3.84
CA ALA A 19 -32.07 11.84 -3.64
C ALA A 19 -30.95 12.33 -2.71
N THR A 20 -30.39 11.48 -1.85
CA THR A 20 -29.37 11.89 -0.83
C THR A 20 -27.95 12.05 -1.42
N ARG A 21 -27.64 11.38 -2.54
CA ARG A 21 -26.29 11.40 -3.14
C ARG A 21 -25.87 12.77 -3.71
N PRO A 22 -26.72 13.51 -4.44
CA PRO A 22 -26.37 14.85 -4.96
C PRO A 22 -25.92 15.83 -3.86
N TYR A 23 -26.67 15.89 -2.74
CA TYR A 23 -26.38 16.83 -1.64
C TYR A 23 -25.02 16.58 -0.96
N LEU A 24 -24.53 15.34 -0.97
CA LEU A 24 -23.25 14.98 -0.36
C LEU A 24 -22.06 15.19 -1.31
N THR A 25 -22.27 15.15 -2.62
CA THR A 25 -21.25 15.59 -3.57
C THR A 25 -21.06 17.11 -3.46
N ASP A 26 -22.15 17.86 -3.28
CA ASP A 26 -22.12 19.31 -3.10
C ASP A 26 -21.42 19.73 -1.81
N ILE A 27 -21.65 19.03 -0.68
CA ILE A 27 -20.95 19.36 0.57
C ILE A 27 -19.45 19.11 0.47
N ARG A 28 -19.01 18.10 -0.29
CA ARG A 28 -17.59 17.83 -0.52
C ARG A 28 -16.93 18.97 -1.31
N VAL A 29 -17.56 19.39 -2.42
CA VAL A 29 -17.08 20.52 -3.24
C VAL A 29 -17.03 21.80 -2.40
N TYR A 30 -18.03 22.02 -1.54
CA TYR A 30 -18.03 23.14 -0.63
C TYR A 30 -16.85 23.10 0.37
N MET A 31 -16.62 21.95 1.02
CA MET A 31 -15.50 21.79 1.94
C MET A 31 -14.14 21.94 1.25
N ASP A 32 -13.99 21.47 0.01
CA ASP A 32 -12.75 21.61 -0.78
C ASP A 32 -12.45 23.06 -1.19
N THR A 33 -13.49 23.90 -1.30
CA THR A 33 -13.34 25.32 -1.64
C THR A 33 -13.25 26.23 -0.39
N HIS A 34 -13.84 25.81 0.73
CA HIS A 34 -13.96 26.60 1.96
C HIS A 34 -13.18 26.02 3.15
N TYR A 35 -12.20 25.12 2.90
CA TYR A 35 -11.44 24.46 3.98
C TYR A 35 -10.75 25.44 4.95
N HIS A 36 -10.43 26.64 4.48
CA HIS A 36 -9.73 27.69 5.24
C HIS A 36 -10.63 28.41 6.25
N GLU A 37 -11.94 28.21 6.18
CA GLU A 37 -12.93 28.83 7.07
C GLU A 37 -13.18 28.00 8.34
N PRO A 38 -13.66 28.60 9.45
CA PRO A 38 -14.01 27.88 10.68
C PRO A 38 -15.31 27.07 10.53
N LEU A 39 -15.30 26.06 9.68
CA LEU A 39 -16.45 25.19 9.42
C LEU A 39 -16.79 24.32 10.63
N THR A 40 -18.09 24.21 10.90
CA THR A 40 -18.66 23.37 11.97
C THR A 40 -19.67 22.38 11.40
N VAL A 41 -19.86 21.26 12.10
CA VAL A 41 -20.90 20.27 11.76
C VAL A 41 -22.28 20.90 11.61
N ARG A 42 -22.60 21.89 12.45
CA ARG A 42 -23.87 22.61 12.38
C ARG A 42 -24.03 23.37 11.05
N GLN A 43 -23.03 24.15 10.65
CA GLN A 43 -23.06 24.90 9.39
C GLN A 43 -23.15 23.97 8.17
N LEU A 44 -22.41 22.86 8.20
CA LEU A 44 -22.45 21.88 7.11
C LEU A 44 -23.81 21.19 7.01
N ALA A 45 -24.43 20.85 8.15
CA ALA A 45 -25.76 20.25 8.21
C ALA A 45 -26.86 21.21 7.75
N GLU A 46 -26.78 22.48 8.16
CA GLU A 46 -27.68 23.54 7.71
C GLU A 46 -27.63 23.73 6.19
N ARG A 47 -26.44 23.65 5.58
CA ARG A 47 -26.23 23.81 4.14
C ARG A 47 -26.91 22.72 3.30
N VAL A 48 -27.07 21.52 3.85
CA VAL A 48 -27.76 20.41 3.18
C VAL A 48 -29.17 20.17 3.77
N HIS A 49 -29.68 21.11 4.57
CA HIS A 49 -31.01 21.09 5.17
C HIS A 49 -31.32 19.83 6.00
N VAL A 50 -30.33 19.33 6.76
CA VAL A 50 -30.52 18.18 7.65
C VAL A 50 -30.13 18.51 9.09
N SER A 51 -30.62 17.69 10.04
CA SER A 51 -30.17 17.82 11.43
C SER A 51 -28.68 17.48 11.58
N PRO A 52 -27.94 18.14 12.49
CA PRO A 52 -26.51 17.86 12.72
C PRO A 52 -26.21 16.39 13.03
N LYS A 53 -27.08 15.72 13.79
CA LYS A 53 -26.94 14.29 14.10
C LYS A 53 -27.05 13.42 12.85
N TYR A 54 -28.07 13.67 12.03
CA TYR A 54 -28.24 12.94 10.77
C TYR A 54 -27.09 13.20 9.80
N PHE A 55 -26.56 14.44 9.76
CA PHE A 55 -25.40 14.78 8.94
C PHE A 55 -24.16 13.97 9.32
N VAL A 56 -23.84 13.85 10.62
CA VAL A 56 -22.66 13.09 11.08
C VAL A 56 -22.77 11.63 10.66
N ASP A 57 -23.91 10.99 10.92
CA ASP A 57 -24.14 9.58 10.57
C ASP A 57 -24.09 9.38 9.05
N LEU A 58 -24.74 10.28 8.31
CA LEU A 58 -24.81 10.23 6.85
C LEU A 58 -23.43 10.42 6.21
N PHE A 59 -22.67 11.41 6.65
CA PHE A 59 -21.34 11.71 6.12
C PHE A 59 -20.39 10.54 6.39
N LYS A 60 -20.37 10.02 7.63
CA LYS A 60 -19.52 8.88 8.00
C LYS A 60 -19.88 7.62 7.23
N LYS A 61 -21.17 7.34 7.05
CA LYS A 61 -21.64 6.19 6.26
C LYS A 61 -21.25 6.30 4.78
N THR A 62 -21.20 7.52 4.26
CA THR A 62 -20.94 7.77 2.83
C THR A 62 -19.44 7.81 2.52
N PHE A 63 -18.65 8.48 3.37
CA PHE A 63 -17.22 8.75 3.11
C PHE A 63 -16.27 7.93 4.00
N GLY A 64 -16.79 7.10 4.89
CA GLY A 64 -16.00 6.25 5.79
C GLY A 64 -15.33 7.01 6.95
N GLN A 65 -15.47 8.33 7.03
CA GLN A 65 -14.84 9.18 8.06
C GLN A 65 -15.73 10.35 8.47
N SER A 66 -15.44 11.01 9.59
CA SER A 66 -16.21 12.17 10.03
C SER A 66 -15.93 13.39 9.14
N ALA A 67 -16.87 14.33 9.09
CA ALA A 67 -16.68 15.58 8.34
C ALA A 67 -15.51 16.41 8.87
N MET A 68 -15.25 16.40 10.19
CA MET A 68 -14.14 17.16 10.77
C MET A 68 -12.78 16.50 10.52
N ASP A 69 -12.73 15.16 10.43
CA ASP A 69 -11.53 14.44 9.99
C ASP A 69 -11.27 14.70 8.51
N TYR A 70 -12.30 14.65 7.66
CA TYR A 70 -12.19 15.02 6.25
C TYR A 70 -11.67 16.45 6.05
N LEU A 71 -12.21 17.41 6.80
CA LEU A 71 -11.72 18.79 6.79
C LEU A 71 -10.26 18.89 7.25
N THR A 72 -9.89 18.14 8.29
CA THR A 72 -8.50 18.05 8.74
C THR A 72 -7.60 17.56 7.62
N ASP A 73 -7.98 16.48 6.94
CA ASP A 73 -7.21 15.93 5.83
C ASP A 73 -7.03 16.94 4.69
N LEU A 74 -8.10 17.68 4.32
CA LEU A 74 -8.01 18.76 3.32
C LEU A 74 -6.97 19.82 3.73
N ARG A 75 -7.06 20.32 4.97
CA ARG A 75 -6.16 21.36 5.49
C ARG A 75 -4.71 20.89 5.56
N ILE A 76 -4.49 19.68 6.06
CA ILE A 76 -3.17 19.06 6.15
C ILE A 76 -2.58 18.85 4.76
N ASN A 77 -3.36 18.34 3.80
CA ASN A 77 -2.90 18.17 2.43
C ASN A 77 -2.57 19.51 1.76
N ARG A 78 -3.36 20.56 2.00
CA ARG A 78 -3.04 21.90 1.49
C ARG A 78 -1.77 22.46 2.14
N ALA A 79 -1.59 22.26 3.43
CA ALA A 79 -0.40 22.69 4.14
C ALA A 79 0.86 22.01 3.62
N LYS A 80 0.80 20.70 3.34
CA LYS A 80 1.91 20.00 2.69
C LYS A 80 2.29 20.65 1.37
N ARG A 81 1.31 21.04 0.53
CA ARG A 81 1.59 21.72 -0.74
C ARG A 81 2.39 23.00 -0.53
N TYR A 82 1.97 23.87 0.41
CA TYR A 82 2.72 25.08 0.75
C TYR A 82 4.12 24.78 1.29
N LEU A 83 4.26 23.80 2.19
CA LEU A 83 5.55 23.37 2.74
C LEU A 83 6.47 22.72 1.69
N SER A 84 5.92 22.37 0.52
CA SER A 84 6.65 21.76 -0.59
C SER A 84 7.09 22.75 -1.65
N GLU A 85 6.69 24.01 -1.54
CA GLU A 85 7.13 25.05 -2.45
C GLU A 85 8.65 25.29 -2.27
N PRO A 86 9.37 25.70 -3.33
CA PRO A 86 10.81 26.00 -3.23
C PRO A 86 11.12 27.04 -2.15
N GLU A 87 10.23 28.02 -2.00
CA GLU A 87 10.26 29.06 -0.98
C GLU A 87 8.94 29.01 -0.21
N PRO A 88 8.81 28.10 0.77
CA PRO A 88 7.57 27.92 1.50
C PRO A 88 7.28 29.19 2.34
N PRO A 89 6.00 29.61 2.43
CA PRO A 89 5.62 30.71 3.32
C PRO A 89 5.97 30.41 4.80
N LEU A 90 6.01 31.45 5.63
CA LEU A 90 6.21 31.28 7.07
C LEU A 90 5.14 30.35 7.66
N LEU A 91 5.51 29.56 8.67
CA LEU A 91 4.61 28.56 9.26
C LEU A 91 3.28 29.17 9.74
N ARG A 92 3.35 30.37 10.32
CA ARG A 92 2.20 31.18 10.72
C ARG A 92 1.26 31.49 9.55
N GLU A 93 1.80 31.86 8.40
CA GLU A 93 1.01 32.14 7.20
C GLU A 93 0.37 30.87 6.65
N ILE A 94 1.11 29.77 6.62
CA ILE A 94 0.59 28.47 6.18
C ILE A 94 -0.59 28.06 7.09
N ALA A 95 -0.42 28.16 8.41
CA ALA A 95 -1.47 27.87 9.37
C ALA A 95 -2.74 28.69 9.07
N GLN A 96 -2.60 30.00 8.86
CA GLN A 96 -3.73 30.89 8.53
C GLN A 96 -4.38 30.53 7.19
N ARG A 97 -3.59 30.33 6.13
CA ARG A 97 -4.07 29.97 4.77
C ARG A 97 -4.84 28.66 4.74
N VAL A 98 -4.52 27.72 5.64
CA VAL A 98 -5.23 26.44 5.74
C VAL A 98 -6.28 26.41 6.84
N GLY A 99 -6.58 27.54 7.49
CA GLY A 99 -7.71 27.67 8.41
C GLY A 99 -7.42 27.34 9.87
N TYR A 100 -6.16 27.42 10.31
CA TYR A 100 -5.77 27.41 11.71
C TYR A 100 -5.36 28.82 12.17
N LYS A 101 -5.90 29.25 13.31
CA LYS A 101 -5.57 30.56 13.90
C LYS A 101 -4.19 30.61 14.56
N ASP A 102 -3.77 29.47 15.10
CA ASP A 102 -2.57 29.32 15.93
C ASP A 102 -1.59 28.34 15.27
N GLU A 103 -0.37 28.80 15.05
CA GLU A 103 0.69 28.02 14.38
C GLU A 103 1.19 26.84 15.22
N TYR A 104 1.17 26.96 16.55
CA TYR A 104 1.59 25.90 17.46
C TYR A 104 0.55 24.78 17.49
N TYR A 105 -0.74 25.12 17.51
CA TYR A 105 -1.83 24.16 17.37
C TYR A 105 -1.76 23.47 16.02
N PHE A 106 -1.58 24.24 14.94
CA PHE A 106 -1.36 23.67 13.60
C PHE A 106 -0.17 22.72 13.59
N SER A 107 0.99 23.11 14.14
CA SER A 107 2.20 22.29 14.16
C SER A 107 1.99 20.97 14.92
N ARG A 108 1.37 21.01 16.10
CA ARG A 108 1.02 19.80 16.86
C ARG A 108 0.04 18.91 16.10
N LYS A 109 -0.98 19.50 15.48
CA LYS A 109 -1.97 18.77 14.67
C LYS A 109 -1.31 18.15 13.45
N PHE A 110 -0.48 18.89 12.72
CA PHE A 110 0.29 18.40 11.58
C PHE A 110 1.22 17.27 11.98
N LYS A 111 1.98 17.40 13.07
CA LYS A 111 2.84 16.32 13.58
C LYS A 111 2.04 15.08 13.95
N LYS A 112 0.89 15.25 14.60
CA LYS A 112 -0.03 14.14 14.92
C LYS A 112 -0.54 13.43 13.66
N GLU A 113 -0.90 14.18 12.63
CA GLU A 113 -1.44 13.60 11.39
C GLU A 113 -0.35 13.00 10.50
N VAL A 114 0.80 13.66 10.34
CA VAL A 114 1.84 13.32 9.37
C VAL A 114 2.96 12.44 9.98
N GLY A 115 3.12 12.48 11.30
CA GLY A 115 4.19 11.78 12.03
C GLY A 115 5.49 12.57 12.17
N MET A 116 5.60 13.74 11.54
CA MET A 116 6.73 14.66 11.65
C MET A 116 6.26 16.11 11.68
N SER A 117 7.06 17.00 12.27
CA SER A 117 6.73 18.43 12.35
C SER A 117 6.69 19.08 10.96
N PRO A 118 5.97 20.21 10.78
CA PRO A 118 5.98 20.97 9.53
C PRO A 118 7.39 21.36 9.07
N THR A 119 8.29 21.70 9.99
CA THR A 119 9.66 22.10 9.68
C THR A 119 10.51 20.92 9.20
N GLU A 120 10.38 19.76 9.86
CA GLU A 120 11.04 18.52 9.40
C GLU A 120 10.52 18.13 8.02
N PHE A 121 9.21 18.22 7.80
CA PHE A 121 8.59 17.98 6.50
C PHE A 121 9.09 18.96 5.43
N ALA A 122 9.22 20.25 5.76
CA ALA A 122 9.76 21.25 4.85
C ALA A 122 11.26 21.02 4.53
N ARG A 123 12.02 20.46 5.47
CA ARG A 123 13.42 20.07 5.23
C ARG A 123 13.54 18.80 4.41
N SER A 124 12.68 17.80 4.63
CA SER A 124 12.65 16.60 3.80
C SER A 124 12.24 16.91 2.35
N SER A 125 11.60 18.07 2.11
CA SER A 125 11.36 18.60 0.76
C SER A 125 12.61 18.81 -0.08
N LYS A 126 13.80 18.94 0.54
CA LYS A 126 15.01 19.34 -0.17
C LYS A 126 15.45 18.32 -1.22
N HIS A 127 14.93 17.10 -1.16
CA HIS A 127 15.12 16.07 -2.18
C HIS A 127 13.74 15.69 -2.72
N ARG A 128 13.32 16.34 -3.80
CA ARG A 128 12.02 16.17 -4.44
C ARG A 128 12.03 14.97 -5.38
N ILE A 129 12.17 13.78 -4.82
CA ILE A 129 12.27 12.56 -5.63
C ILE A 129 10.87 12.00 -5.89
N ALA A 130 10.56 11.65 -7.13
CA ALA A 130 9.33 10.94 -7.48
C ALA A 130 9.60 9.46 -7.72
N ALA A 131 8.75 8.59 -7.19
CA ALA A 131 8.68 7.18 -7.56
C ALA A 131 7.63 6.99 -8.64
N TRP A 132 8.00 6.37 -9.76
CA TRP A 132 7.06 6.14 -10.86
C TRP A 132 6.12 4.94 -10.62
N SER A 133 6.57 3.95 -9.85
CA SER A 133 5.86 2.70 -9.56
C SER A 133 5.88 2.36 -8.06
N PRO A 134 4.97 1.48 -7.58
CA PRO A 134 4.93 1.09 -6.18
C PRO A 134 6.24 0.50 -5.65
N ASP A 135 6.89 -0.37 -6.43
CA ASP A 135 8.18 -0.97 -6.11
C ASP A 135 9.26 0.09 -5.88
N MET A 136 9.32 1.12 -6.73
CA MET A 136 10.23 2.27 -6.54
C MET A 136 9.95 3.04 -5.26
N THR A 137 8.70 3.06 -4.80
CA THR A 137 8.35 3.66 -3.49
C THR A 137 9.02 2.89 -2.35
N GLY A 138 9.05 1.57 -2.43
CA GLY A 138 9.76 0.72 -1.47
C GLY A 138 11.27 0.97 -1.42
N TYR A 139 11.90 1.17 -2.58
CA TYR A 139 13.33 1.53 -2.63
C TYR A 139 13.61 2.89 -1.99
N LEU A 140 12.82 3.92 -2.31
CA LEU A 140 13.02 5.25 -1.73
C LEU A 140 12.82 5.23 -0.21
N ILE A 141 11.80 4.52 0.28
CA ILE A 141 11.54 4.39 1.71
C ILE A 141 12.70 3.70 2.43
N ALA A 142 13.29 2.65 1.83
CA ALA A 142 14.46 1.98 2.39
C ALA A 142 15.68 2.91 2.51
N LEU A 143 15.84 3.86 1.57
CA LEU A 143 16.86 4.91 1.62
C LEU A 143 16.51 6.09 2.54
N GLY A 144 15.47 5.96 3.37
CA GLY A 144 15.01 7.03 4.25
C GLY A 144 14.36 8.22 3.51
N LEU A 145 14.02 8.06 2.23
CA LEU A 145 13.40 9.08 1.39
C LEU A 145 11.89 8.85 1.31
N THR A 146 11.11 9.85 1.74
CA THR A 146 9.68 9.88 1.42
C THR A 146 9.50 10.53 0.04
N PRO A 147 8.95 9.85 -0.96
CA PRO A 147 8.77 10.44 -2.27
C PRO A 147 7.84 11.66 -2.23
N LEU A 148 8.18 12.67 -3.04
CA LEU A 148 7.30 13.80 -3.35
C LEU A 148 5.99 13.29 -3.97
N ALA A 149 6.13 12.41 -4.95
CA ALA A 149 5.03 11.80 -5.68
C ALA A 149 5.28 10.31 -5.86
N ALA A 150 4.23 9.50 -5.64
CA ALA A 150 4.27 8.05 -5.78
C ALA A 150 2.86 7.52 -6.05
N PRO A 151 2.71 6.37 -6.75
CA PRO A 151 1.42 5.72 -6.88
C PRO A 151 0.88 5.28 -5.52
N LEU A 152 -0.37 5.65 -5.22
CA LEU A 152 -1.02 5.29 -3.97
C LEU A 152 -2.46 4.84 -4.21
N ASP A 153 -2.73 3.60 -3.85
CA ASP A 153 -4.05 2.98 -3.93
C ASP A 153 -4.33 2.12 -2.68
N PRO A 154 -5.51 2.25 -2.07
CA PRO A 154 -5.85 1.53 -0.84
C PRO A 154 -5.97 0.00 -1.01
N LYS A 155 -6.14 -0.48 -2.24
CA LYS A 155 -6.28 -1.90 -2.56
C LYS A 155 -4.95 -2.52 -2.99
N TRP A 156 -4.20 -1.84 -3.86
CA TRP A 156 -3.01 -2.42 -4.50
C TRP A 156 -1.70 -2.05 -3.82
N THR A 157 -1.65 -0.94 -3.08
CA THR A 157 -0.45 -0.50 -2.35
C THR A 157 -0.83 -0.22 -0.90
N ALA A 158 -1.52 -1.17 -0.26
CA ALA A 158 -2.17 -0.96 1.03
C ALA A 158 -1.16 -0.49 2.09
N HIS A 159 0.02 -1.10 2.17
CA HIS A 159 1.07 -0.67 3.08
C HIS A 159 1.45 0.80 2.88
N TYR A 160 1.78 1.22 1.66
CA TYR A 160 2.14 2.61 1.37
C TYR A 160 0.98 3.58 1.58
N TYR A 161 -0.24 3.16 1.22
CA TYR A 161 -1.44 3.95 1.46
C TYR A 161 -1.69 4.15 2.95
N TYR A 162 -1.56 3.11 3.77
CA TYR A 162 -1.86 3.23 5.19
C TYR A 162 -0.76 3.97 5.97
N SER A 163 0.50 3.69 5.66
CA SER A 163 1.65 4.19 6.40
C SER A 163 2.20 5.52 5.87
N TYR A 164 2.03 5.81 4.57
CA TYR A 164 2.69 6.93 3.89
C TYR A 164 1.75 7.88 3.15
N ARG A 165 0.43 7.63 3.02
CA ARG A 165 -0.49 8.60 2.36
C ARG A 165 -0.45 10.00 2.97
N LYS A 166 -0.13 10.09 4.27
CA LYS A 166 0.00 11.36 4.96
C LYS A 166 1.40 11.98 4.83
N LYS A 167 2.41 11.23 4.39
CA LYS A 167 3.78 11.72 4.20
C LYS A 167 4.08 12.04 2.73
N ILE A 168 3.58 11.24 1.80
CA ILE A 168 3.66 11.47 0.36
C ILE A 168 2.74 12.65 0.01
N ARG A 169 3.27 13.60 -0.76
CA ARG A 169 2.58 14.88 -1.03
C ARG A 169 1.56 14.76 -2.15
N TYR A 170 1.89 13.95 -3.15
CA TYR A 170 1.06 13.76 -4.35
C TYR A 170 0.90 12.27 -4.65
N ALA A 171 -0.34 11.80 -4.62
CA ALA A 171 -0.69 10.46 -5.04
C ALA A 171 -0.79 10.43 -6.57
N LEU A 172 0.12 9.69 -7.22
CA LEU A 172 0.00 9.35 -8.64
C LEU A 172 -1.03 8.24 -8.82
N LYS A 173 -1.57 8.12 -10.03
CA LYS A 173 -2.39 6.97 -10.39
C LYS A 173 -1.50 5.75 -10.60
N LEU A 174 -2.03 4.56 -10.31
CA LEU A 174 -1.37 3.32 -10.70
C LEU A 174 -1.22 3.26 -12.23
N THR A 175 -0.16 2.61 -12.66
CA THR A 175 0.15 2.34 -14.07
C THR A 175 0.01 0.83 -14.35
N ALA A 176 0.37 0.40 -15.56
CA ALA A 176 0.35 -1.02 -15.92
C ALA A 176 1.22 -1.84 -14.95
N PRO A 177 0.82 -3.08 -14.61
CA PRO A 177 -0.32 -3.83 -15.16
C PRO A 177 -1.67 -3.52 -14.48
N TYR A 178 -1.73 -2.64 -13.48
CA TYR A 178 -2.95 -2.39 -12.70
C TYR A 178 -3.97 -1.55 -13.47
N ILE A 179 -3.51 -0.47 -14.12
CA ILE A 179 -4.36 0.46 -14.89
C ILE A 179 -3.58 0.93 -16.12
N THR A 180 -4.20 0.85 -17.30
CA THR A 180 -3.61 1.35 -18.56
C THR A 180 -4.06 2.79 -18.86
N GLY A 181 -3.26 3.53 -19.61
CA GLY A 181 -3.62 4.89 -20.08
C GLY A 181 -3.51 6.01 -19.02
N THR A 182 -2.75 5.81 -17.95
CA THR A 182 -2.51 6.82 -16.89
C THR A 182 -1.15 7.52 -17.05
N PHE A 183 -0.37 7.19 -18.08
CA PHE A 183 0.99 7.69 -18.28
C PHE A 183 1.00 9.21 -18.44
N GLU A 184 0.22 9.72 -19.39
CA GLU A 184 0.19 11.14 -19.77
C GLU A 184 -0.27 12.00 -18.59
N GLU A 185 -1.32 11.57 -17.88
CA GLU A 185 -1.79 12.27 -16.69
C GLU A 185 -0.73 12.32 -15.59
N ASN A 186 -0.06 11.19 -15.30
CA ASN A 186 1.00 11.16 -14.28
C ASN A 186 2.20 12.01 -14.70
N ALA A 187 2.60 11.97 -15.98
CA ALA A 187 3.69 12.77 -16.53
C ALA A 187 3.38 14.28 -16.43
N ASP A 188 2.17 14.70 -16.80
CA ASP A 188 1.70 16.08 -16.66
C ASP A 188 1.74 16.56 -15.21
N GLN A 189 1.34 15.69 -14.27
CA GLN A 189 1.44 15.99 -12.85
C GLN A 189 2.91 16.14 -12.43
N LEU A 190 3.81 15.21 -12.81
CA LEU A 190 5.23 15.34 -12.48
C LEU A 190 5.86 16.61 -13.07
N ALA A 191 5.52 16.99 -14.30
CA ALA A 191 5.99 18.22 -14.92
C ALA A 191 5.61 19.48 -14.11
N ARG A 192 4.39 19.52 -13.56
CA ARG A 192 3.94 20.59 -12.65
C ARG A 192 4.67 20.54 -11.31
N LEU A 193 4.96 19.34 -10.84
CA LEU A 193 5.62 19.08 -9.57
C LEU A 193 7.13 19.25 -9.61
N ARG A 194 7.77 19.45 -10.77
CA ARG A 194 9.22 19.73 -10.92
C ARG A 194 10.09 18.97 -9.90
N PRO A 195 10.10 17.62 -9.95
CA PRO A 195 10.95 16.83 -9.08
C PRO A 195 12.43 17.07 -9.38
N ASP A 196 13.30 16.84 -8.39
CA ASP A 196 14.75 16.93 -8.57
C ASP A 196 15.29 15.67 -9.26
N ALA A 197 14.60 14.53 -9.08
CA ALA A 197 14.85 13.32 -9.83
C ALA A 197 13.61 12.40 -9.86
N VAL A 198 13.58 11.48 -10.82
CA VAL A 198 12.57 10.41 -10.91
C VAL A 198 13.25 9.06 -10.88
N VAL A 199 12.70 8.12 -10.12
CA VAL A 199 13.13 6.71 -10.14
C VAL A 199 11.98 5.87 -10.71
N ALA A 200 12.27 5.12 -11.76
CA ALA A 200 11.32 4.30 -12.49
C ALA A 200 11.94 2.94 -12.85
N GLY A 201 11.11 1.95 -13.18
CA GLY A 201 11.58 0.73 -13.85
C GLY A 201 11.77 0.96 -15.36
N ASP A 202 12.62 0.15 -15.98
CA ASP A 202 12.92 0.19 -17.43
C ASP A 202 11.78 -0.34 -18.33
N GLY A 203 10.71 -0.89 -17.77
CA GLY A 203 9.56 -1.44 -18.52
C GLY A 203 8.73 -0.40 -19.30
N LEU A 204 9.09 0.88 -19.22
CA LEU A 204 8.52 1.97 -20.01
C LEU A 204 9.07 1.97 -21.43
N SER A 205 8.25 2.35 -22.42
CA SER A 205 8.72 2.48 -23.80
C SER A 205 9.78 3.58 -23.94
N ALA A 206 10.63 3.52 -24.96
CA ALA A 206 11.68 4.53 -25.17
C ALA A 206 11.13 5.97 -25.15
N GLY A 207 10.00 6.22 -25.84
CA GLY A 207 9.35 7.54 -25.83
C GLY A 207 8.81 7.95 -24.46
N GLN A 208 8.33 7.01 -23.65
CA GLN A 208 7.91 7.27 -22.27
C GLN A 208 9.10 7.59 -21.36
N GLN A 209 10.22 6.88 -21.50
CA GLN A 209 11.44 7.17 -20.77
C GLN A 209 11.97 8.57 -21.11
N ASP A 210 11.98 8.93 -22.39
CA ASP A 210 12.43 10.25 -22.85
C ASP A 210 11.52 11.37 -22.33
N ALA A 211 10.20 11.15 -22.32
CA ALA A 211 9.24 12.09 -21.74
C ALA A 211 9.53 12.34 -20.24
N ILE A 212 9.88 11.30 -19.48
CA ILE A 212 10.27 11.44 -18.07
C ILE A 212 11.61 12.16 -17.93
N ARG A 213 12.63 11.84 -18.75
CA ARG A 213 13.93 12.53 -18.74
C ARG A 213 13.81 14.02 -19.04
N ASN A 214 12.85 14.40 -19.88
CA ASN A 214 12.56 15.80 -20.17
C ASN A 214 11.94 16.56 -18.99
N ILE A 215 11.39 15.86 -17.99
CA ILE A 215 10.83 16.47 -16.77
C ILE A 215 11.92 16.69 -15.73
N ALA A 216 12.76 15.69 -15.48
CA ALA A 216 13.83 15.71 -14.48
C ALA A 216 14.87 14.60 -14.76
N PRO A 217 16.08 14.68 -14.17
CA PRO A 217 17.02 13.56 -14.15
C PRO A 217 16.33 12.27 -13.70
N ALA A 218 16.50 11.19 -14.46
CA ALA A 218 15.77 9.95 -14.21
C ALA A 218 16.67 8.72 -14.26
N LEU A 219 16.51 7.85 -13.28
CA LEU A 219 17.10 6.51 -13.27
C LEU A 219 16.02 5.49 -13.63
N PHE A 220 16.35 4.62 -14.60
CA PHE A 220 15.49 3.51 -15.02
C PHE A 220 16.13 2.20 -14.58
N VAL A 221 15.61 1.66 -13.49
CA VAL A 221 16.11 0.43 -12.86
C VAL A 221 15.74 -0.77 -13.73
N PRO A 222 16.70 -1.62 -14.10
CA PRO A 222 16.42 -2.77 -14.95
C PRO A 222 15.39 -3.72 -14.33
N THR A 223 14.43 -4.17 -15.14
CA THR A 223 13.51 -5.26 -14.76
C THR A 223 14.14 -6.65 -14.98
N SER A 224 15.35 -6.72 -15.54
CA SER A 224 16.08 -7.98 -15.77
C SER A 224 16.25 -8.78 -14.48
N ARG A 225 16.35 -10.10 -14.58
CA ARG A 225 16.57 -10.98 -13.41
C ARG A 225 18.06 -11.13 -13.03
N GLU A 226 18.94 -10.32 -13.61
CA GLU A 226 20.39 -10.47 -13.48
C GLU A 226 20.90 -10.05 -12.10
N LEU A 227 20.32 -8.99 -11.52
CA LEU A 227 20.71 -8.44 -10.23
C LEU A 227 19.63 -8.68 -9.17
N GLY A 228 19.96 -8.57 -7.89
CA GLY A 228 18.99 -8.65 -6.79
C GLY A 228 18.52 -7.27 -6.34
N TRP A 229 17.61 -7.26 -5.37
CA TRP A 229 17.11 -6.01 -4.78
C TRP A 229 18.22 -5.23 -4.07
N ARG A 230 19.25 -5.92 -3.53
CA ARG A 230 20.41 -5.30 -2.85
C ARG A 230 21.21 -4.46 -3.84
N GLU A 231 21.49 -5.00 -5.02
CA GLU A 231 22.25 -4.31 -6.08
C GLU A 231 21.46 -3.12 -6.64
N TYR A 232 20.16 -3.28 -6.90
CA TYR A 232 19.33 -2.15 -7.32
C TYR A 232 19.21 -1.07 -6.25
N LEU A 233 19.16 -1.45 -4.98
CA LEU A 233 19.16 -0.47 -3.88
C LEU A 233 20.44 0.35 -3.90
N ARG A 234 21.60 -0.27 -4.13
CA ARG A 234 22.89 0.42 -4.29
C ARG A 234 22.92 1.34 -5.51
N GLU A 235 22.37 0.90 -6.64
CA GLU A 235 22.30 1.70 -7.87
C GLU A 235 21.45 2.97 -7.69
N ILE A 236 20.25 2.80 -7.13
CA ILE A 236 19.36 3.92 -6.80
C ILE A 236 20.01 4.84 -5.77
N ALA A 237 20.67 4.27 -4.77
CA ALA A 237 21.38 5.02 -3.74
C ALA A 237 22.53 5.85 -4.32
N ALA A 238 23.34 5.29 -5.22
CA ALA A 238 24.40 6.01 -5.89
C ALA A 238 23.84 7.19 -6.71
N PHE A 239 22.75 6.98 -7.44
CA PHE A 239 22.06 8.03 -8.18
C PHE A 239 21.52 9.16 -7.29
N LEU A 240 21.04 8.83 -6.09
CA LEU A 240 20.44 9.78 -5.15
C LEU A 240 21.42 10.30 -4.08
N ASN A 241 22.69 9.91 -4.13
CA ASN A 241 23.70 10.17 -3.09
C ASN A 241 23.25 9.69 -1.69
N ARG A 242 22.91 8.41 -1.59
CA ARG A 242 22.41 7.71 -0.38
C ARG A 242 23.07 6.36 -0.13
N THR A 243 24.32 6.21 -0.56
CA THR A 243 25.04 4.92 -0.52
C THR A 243 25.19 4.40 0.91
N ASP A 244 25.44 5.26 1.89
CA ASP A 244 25.57 4.87 3.29
C ASP A 244 24.25 4.31 3.84
N GLU A 245 23.12 4.96 3.53
CA GLU A 245 21.79 4.50 3.92
C GLU A 245 21.44 3.13 3.30
N ALA A 246 21.87 2.90 2.04
CA ALA A 246 21.69 1.61 1.39
C ALA A 246 22.46 0.49 2.09
N GLU A 247 23.75 0.69 2.37
CA GLU A 247 24.55 -0.35 3.05
C GLU A 247 24.05 -0.60 4.47
N GLN A 248 23.61 0.44 5.19
CA GLN A 248 23.00 0.27 6.51
C GLN A 248 21.71 -0.56 6.44
N TRP A 249 20.84 -0.29 5.45
CA TRP A 249 19.62 -1.06 5.25
C TRP A 249 19.93 -2.53 4.92
N ILE A 250 20.86 -2.78 4.00
CA ILE A 250 21.24 -4.13 3.57
C ILE A 250 21.82 -4.91 4.75
N LEU A 251 22.76 -4.32 5.49
CA LEU A 251 23.36 -4.94 6.68
C LEU A 251 22.31 -5.29 7.74
N GLY A 252 21.35 -4.38 7.97
CA GLY A 252 20.24 -4.60 8.90
C GLY A 252 19.34 -5.75 8.48
N TYR A 253 18.96 -5.80 7.21
CA TYR A 253 18.16 -6.90 6.66
C TYR A 253 18.90 -8.23 6.72
N ASP A 254 20.17 -8.28 6.30
CA ASP A 254 20.94 -9.52 6.24
C ASP A 254 21.09 -10.17 7.63
N LYS A 255 21.25 -9.34 8.67
CA LYS A 255 21.26 -9.84 10.05
C LYS A 255 19.92 -10.47 10.44
N LEU A 256 18.79 -9.81 10.11
CA LEU A 256 17.46 -10.34 10.39
C LEU A 256 17.18 -11.63 9.63
N ALA A 257 17.59 -11.69 8.36
CA ALA A 257 17.44 -12.88 7.52
C ALA A 257 18.23 -14.08 8.08
N GLU A 258 19.44 -13.85 8.57
CA GLU A 258 20.25 -14.90 9.20
C GLU A 258 19.60 -15.45 10.48
N GLU A 259 19.11 -14.58 11.36
CA GLU A 259 18.39 -14.99 12.57
C GLU A 259 17.09 -15.74 12.21
N ALA A 260 16.36 -15.28 11.21
CA ALA A 260 15.14 -15.89 10.71
C ALA A 260 15.42 -17.28 10.10
N ARG A 261 16.52 -17.44 9.36
CA ARG A 261 16.93 -18.72 8.78
C ARG A 261 17.07 -19.81 9.84
N ILE A 262 17.82 -19.53 10.90
CA ILE A 262 18.03 -20.47 12.02
C ILE A 262 16.70 -20.87 12.67
N GLN A 263 15.82 -19.90 12.90
CA GLN A 263 14.51 -20.14 13.50
C GLN A 263 13.59 -20.94 12.57
N SER A 264 13.63 -20.67 11.27
CA SER A 264 12.81 -21.35 10.27
C SER A 264 13.24 -22.81 10.09
N GLU A 265 14.54 -23.09 10.08
CA GLU A 265 15.08 -24.46 9.99
C GLU A 265 14.61 -25.32 11.17
N ALA A 266 14.64 -24.77 12.39
CA ALA A 266 14.14 -25.45 13.58
C ALA A 266 12.62 -25.74 13.54
N ALA A 267 11.84 -24.91 12.86
CA ALA A 267 10.38 -25.03 12.79
C ALA A 267 9.88 -25.88 11.60
N LEU A 268 10.62 -25.87 10.49
CA LEU A 268 10.22 -26.49 9.21
C LEU A 268 10.94 -27.81 8.94
N GLY A 269 12.14 -28.02 9.49
CA GLY A 269 12.97 -29.17 9.14
C GLY A 269 13.24 -29.21 7.62
N ASP A 270 13.00 -30.36 7.00
CA ASP A 270 13.17 -30.58 5.54
C ASP A 270 11.86 -30.44 4.74
N ASP A 271 10.88 -29.72 5.30
CA ASP A 271 9.60 -29.47 4.65
C ASP A 271 9.81 -28.74 3.31
N GLY A 272 9.26 -29.34 2.26
CA GLY A 272 9.23 -28.74 0.94
C GLY A 272 8.15 -27.66 0.85
N ILE A 273 8.51 -26.48 0.36
CA ILE A 273 7.59 -25.34 0.22
C ILE A 273 7.08 -25.28 -1.22
N LEU A 274 5.77 -25.42 -1.39
CA LEU A 274 5.08 -25.17 -2.66
C LEU A 274 4.31 -23.85 -2.57
N ILE A 275 4.41 -23.03 -3.61
CA ILE A 275 3.63 -21.79 -3.73
C ILE A 275 2.65 -21.97 -4.90
N VAL A 276 1.37 -21.78 -4.63
CA VAL A 276 0.31 -21.87 -5.64
C VAL A 276 -0.45 -20.57 -5.73
N ARG A 277 -0.78 -20.17 -6.95
CA ARG A 277 -1.66 -19.06 -7.26
C ARG A 277 -2.99 -19.59 -7.78
N LEU A 278 -4.08 -19.08 -7.22
CA LEU A 278 -5.44 -19.38 -7.66
C LEU A 278 -5.97 -18.18 -8.44
N TYR A 279 -6.37 -18.44 -9.70
CA TYR A 279 -6.95 -17.45 -10.60
C TYR A 279 -8.11 -18.07 -11.39
N GLY A 280 -9.28 -17.42 -11.36
CA GLY A 280 -10.54 -17.99 -11.82
C GLY A 280 -10.84 -19.32 -11.11
N LYS A 281 -10.88 -20.42 -11.88
CA LYS A 281 -11.04 -21.80 -11.36
C LYS A 281 -9.77 -22.65 -11.53
N GLY A 282 -8.63 -22.01 -11.79
CA GLY A 282 -7.36 -22.70 -11.99
C GLY A 282 -6.42 -22.53 -10.81
N LEU A 283 -5.62 -23.55 -10.57
CA LEU A 283 -4.44 -23.51 -9.70
C LEU A 283 -3.19 -23.50 -10.57
N TYR A 284 -2.21 -22.68 -10.19
CA TYR A 284 -0.97 -22.50 -10.93
C TYR A 284 0.22 -22.53 -9.98
N SER A 285 1.26 -23.28 -10.35
CA SER A 285 2.56 -23.22 -9.70
C SER A 285 3.12 -21.80 -9.84
N TYR A 286 3.43 -21.13 -8.73
CA TYR A 286 3.76 -19.70 -8.74
C TYR A 286 5.09 -19.39 -8.09
N ARG A 287 5.82 -18.42 -8.65
CA ARG A 287 7.13 -17.97 -8.16
C ARG A 287 7.35 -16.52 -8.58
N ASN A 288 8.02 -15.70 -7.78
CA ASN A 288 8.53 -14.41 -8.22
C ASN A 288 9.87 -14.11 -7.54
N ARG A 289 10.52 -13.01 -7.94
CA ARG A 289 11.86 -12.65 -7.43
C ARG A 289 11.89 -12.45 -5.92
N GLY A 290 10.87 -11.82 -5.34
CA GLY A 290 10.80 -11.59 -3.90
C GLY A 290 10.68 -12.88 -3.11
N MET A 291 9.78 -13.77 -3.51
CA MET A 291 9.63 -15.10 -2.93
C MET A 291 10.90 -15.95 -3.12
N GLU A 292 11.53 -15.85 -4.29
CA GLU A 292 12.79 -16.55 -4.58
C GLU A 292 13.93 -16.09 -3.67
N ASP A 293 14.10 -14.78 -3.52
CA ASP A 293 15.13 -14.21 -2.65
C ASP A 293 14.85 -14.53 -1.18
N VAL A 294 13.64 -14.28 -0.68
CA VAL A 294 13.34 -14.45 0.75
C VAL A 294 13.30 -15.93 1.15
N LEU A 295 12.46 -16.73 0.49
CA LEU A 295 12.19 -18.09 0.97
C LEU A 295 13.32 -19.05 0.62
N PHE A 296 13.92 -18.91 -0.55
CA PHE A 296 14.82 -19.94 -1.09
C PHE A 296 16.30 -19.52 -1.07
N LYS A 297 16.62 -18.23 -1.13
CA LYS A 297 18.02 -17.76 -0.99
C LYS A 297 18.35 -17.38 0.44
N ASP A 298 17.58 -16.47 1.03
CA ASP A 298 17.86 -15.89 2.34
C ASP A 298 17.54 -16.89 3.47
N LEU A 299 16.32 -17.47 3.48
CA LEU A 299 15.92 -18.51 4.45
C LEU A 299 16.40 -19.93 4.09
N ASN A 300 16.93 -20.12 2.88
CA ASN A 300 17.43 -21.42 2.40
C ASN A 300 16.42 -22.58 2.52
N LEU A 301 15.12 -22.32 2.31
CA LEU A 301 14.08 -23.35 2.39
C LEU A 301 14.08 -24.24 1.14
N ARG A 302 13.67 -25.50 1.30
CA ARG A 302 13.57 -26.43 0.18
C ARG A 302 12.39 -26.07 -0.71
N GLN A 303 12.66 -25.71 -1.95
CA GLN A 303 11.62 -25.40 -2.93
C GLN A 303 11.01 -26.67 -3.55
N VAL A 304 9.68 -26.70 -3.64
CA VAL A 304 8.92 -27.67 -4.42
C VAL A 304 8.13 -26.92 -5.50
N ALA A 305 8.19 -27.35 -6.75
CA ALA A 305 7.26 -26.87 -7.75
C ALA A 305 7.02 -27.86 -8.89
N ALA A 306 5.90 -27.65 -9.58
CA ALA A 306 5.63 -28.23 -10.88
C ALA A 306 6.07 -27.28 -12.00
N GLY A 307 6.80 -27.82 -12.97
CA GLY A 307 7.02 -27.20 -14.28
C GLY A 307 7.65 -25.81 -14.26
N THR A 308 7.31 -25.01 -15.28
CA THR A 308 7.74 -23.62 -15.43
C THR A 308 6.88 -22.67 -14.60
N HIS A 309 7.35 -21.42 -14.43
CA HIS A 309 6.58 -20.37 -13.74
C HIS A 309 5.15 -20.24 -14.30
N SER A 310 4.16 -20.15 -13.41
CA SER A 310 2.74 -20.03 -13.73
C SER A 310 2.17 -21.20 -14.56
N ALA A 311 2.78 -22.39 -14.48
CA ALA A 311 2.22 -23.59 -15.07
C ALA A 311 0.96 -24.04 -14.29
N PRO A 312 -0.12 -24.47 -14.97
CA PRO A 312 -1.27 -25.08 -14.32
C PRO A 312 -0.84 -26.28 -13.47
N ILE A 313 -1.49 -26.49 -12.33
CA ILE A 313 -1.24 -27.62 -11.43
C ILE A 313 -2.55 -28.13 -10.83
N THR A 314 -2.72 -29.44 -10.77
CA THR A 314 -3.91 -30.11 -10.21
C THR A 314 -3.68 -30.55 -8.76
N PRO A 315 -4.73 -30.75 -7.94
CA PRO A 315 -4.59 -31.33 -6.60
C PRO A 315 -3.84 -32.68 -6.57
N GLU A 316 -4.01 -33.50 -7.60
CA GLU A 316 -3.32 -34.78 -7.78
C GLU A 316 -1.82 -34.58 -7.98
N GLU A 317 -1.42 -33.64 -8.83
CA GLU A 317 -0.01 -33.28 -9.03
C GLU A 317 0.60 -32.66 -7.76
N ILE A 318 -0.15 -31.79 -7.06
CA ILE A 318 0.28 -31.25 -5.76
C ILE A 318 0.54 -32.39 -4.77
N LYS A 319 -0.36 -33.37 -4.72
CA LYS A 319 -0.19 -34.55 -3.86
C LYS A 319 1.04 -35.37 -4.25
N ALA A 320 1.29 -35.56 -5.54
CA ALA A 320 2.44 -36.31 -6.03
C ALA A 320 3.79 -35.61 -5.72
N LEU A 321 3.80 -34.27 -5.65
CA LEU A 321 4.97 -33.49 -5.23
C LEU A 321 5.26 -33.57 -3.73
N ASP A 322 4.28 -34.02 -2.93
CA ASP A 322 4.35 -34.16 -1.46
C ASP A 322 4.99 -32.96 -0.73
N PRO A 323 4.45 -31.73 -0.90
CA PRO A 323 4.96 -30.58 -0.19
C PRO A 323 4.65 -30.69 1.31
N GLY A 324 5.61 -30.28 2.14
CA GLY A 324 5.40 -30.15 3.59
C GLY A 324 4.51 -28.95 3.92
N ARG A 325 4.73 -27.83 3.22
CA ARG A 325 3.94 -26.59 3.37
C ARG A 325 3.45 -26.07 2.02
N ILE A 326 2.25 -25.48 2.01
CA ILE A 326 1.69 -24.83 0.81
C ILE A 326 1.32 -23.38 1.13
N LEU A 327 1.90 -22.44 0.40
CA LEU A 327 1.50 -21.03 0.41
C LEU A 327 0.51 -20.80 -0.73
N VAL A 328 -0.66 -20.23 -0.41
CA VAL A 328 -1.76 -20.07 -1.37
C VAL A 328 -2.07 -18.59 -1.57
N LEU A 329 -1.80 -18.09 -2.79
CA LEU A 329 -2.18 -16.75 -3.21
C LEU A 329 -3.52 -16.79 -3.96
N VAL A 330 -4.60 -16.31 -3.33
CA VAL A 330 -5.93 -16.26 -3.94
C VAL A 330 -6.15 -14.90 -4.60
N CYS A 331 -6.38 -14.86 -5.91
CA CYS A 331 -6.68 -13.61 -6.60
C CYS A 331 -8.01 -13.00 -6.13
N PRO A 332 -8.12 -11.65 -6.07
CA PRO A 332 -9.19 -10.98 -5.32
C PRO A 332 -10.57 -11.02 -5.99
N GLU A 333 -10.68 -11.47 -7.24
CA GLU A 333 -11.96 -11.59 -7.94
C GLU A 333 -12.89 -12.62 -7.29
N SER A 334 -14.20 -12.37 -7.41
CA SER A 334 -15.22 -13.19 -6.75
C SER A 334 -15.20 -14.65 -7.19
N GLU A 335 -14.83 -14.94 -8.44
CA GLU A 335 -14.72 -16.30 -8.94
C GLU A 335 -13.62 -17.09 -8.22
N SER A 336 -12.42 -16.53 -8.13
CA SER A 336 -11.29 -17.14 -7.40
C SER A 336 -11.61 -17.44 -5.94
N ARG A 337 -12.25 -16.49 -5.25
CA ARG A 337 -12.64 -16.68 -3.84
C ARG A 337 -13.70 -17.77 -3.68
N ALA A 338 -14.68 -17.82 -4.58
CA ALA A 338 -15.71 -18.85 -4.56
C ALA A 338 -15.10 -20.23 -4.85
N TYR A 339 -14.18 -20.32 -5.81
CA TYR A 339 -13.49 -21.55 -6.12
C TYR A 339 -12.59 -22.02 -4.97
N TRP A 340 -11.87 -21.11 -4.32
CA TRP A 340 -11.08 -21.43 -3.14
C TRP A 340 -11.90 -22.08 -2.02
N LEU A 341 -13.08 -21.51 -1.71
CA LEU A 341 -14.00 -22.07 -0.73
C LEU A 341 -14.47 -23.48 -1.12
N ALA A 342 -14.80 -23.71 -2.40
CA ALA A 342 -15.20 -25.03 -2.87
C ALA A 342 -14.04 -26.04 -2.82
N LEU A 343 -12.84 -25.63 -3.23
CA LEU A 343 -11.64 -26.46 -3.28
C LEU A 343 -11.27 -26.99 -1.89
N GLN A 344 -11.36 -26.16 -0.84
CA GLN A 344 -11.09 -26.57 0.55
C GLN A 344 -11.96 -27.75 1.02
N HIS A 345 -13.15 -27.92 0.43
CA HIS A 345 -14.06 -29.02 0.76
C HIS A 345 -13.94 -30.23 -0.17
N SER A 346 -13.21 -30.11 -1.28
CA SER A 346 -13.05 -31.18 -2.27
C SER A 346 -12.31 -32.41 -1.70
N PRO A 347 -12.70 -33.64 -2.08
CA PRO A 347 -12.01 -34.86 -1.67
C PRO A 347 -10.54 -34.86 -2.05
N GLU A 348 -10.22 -34.43 -3.28
CA GLU A 348 -8.89 -34.46 -3.88
C GLU A 348 -7.92 -33.60 -3.06
N TRP A 349 -8.32 -32.36 -2.75
CA TRP A 349 -7.55 -31.43 -1.94
C TRP A 349 -7.29 -31.95 -0.53
N LYS A 350 -8.30 -32.52 0.13
CA LYS A 350 -8.18 -33.08 1.49
C LYS A 350 -7.22 -34.26 1.58
N THR A 351 -6.87 -34.90 0.46
CA THR A 351 -5.91 -36.01 0.47
C THR A 351 -4.44 -35.60 0.44
N ILE A 352 -4.14 -34.31 0.26
CA ILE A 352 -2.77 -33.76 0.25
C ILE A 352 -2.18 -33.77 1.68
N GLY A 353 -0.91 -34.17 1.81
CA GLY A 353 -0.20 -34.26 3.10
C GLY A 353 -0.26 -32.96 3.91
N ALA A 354 0.19 -31.85 3.31
CA ALA A 354 0.14 -30.52 3.90
C ALA A 354 -1.27 -30.07 4.31
N VAL A 355 -2.31 -30.47 3.58
CA VAL A 355 -3.71 -30.12 3.92
C VAL A 355 -4.15 -30.86 5.19
N ARG A 356 -3.83 -32.15 5.30
CA ARG A 356 -4.17 -32.95 6.49
C ARG A 356 -3.45 -32.47 7.76
N SER A 357 -2.22 -31.98 7.61
CA SER A 357 -1.43 -31.44 8.73
C SER A 357 -1.76 -29.98 9.08
N GLY A 358 -2.70 -29.34 8.35
CA GLY A 358 -3.04 -27.93 8.56
C GLY A 358 -1.97 -26.94 8.07
N SER A 359 -1.05 -27.38 7.22
CA SER A 359 0.13 -26.66 6.74
C SER A 359 -0.14 -25.83 5.48
N ILE A 360 -1.31 -25.16 5.47
CA ILE A 360 -1.78 -24.34 4.35
C ILE A 360 -1.83 -22.89 4.79
N TYR A 361 -1.02 -22.06 4.15
CA TYR A 361 -0.85 -20.66 4.52
C TYR A 361 -1.41 -19.76 3.42
N PRO A 362 -2.60 -19.17 3.62
CA PRO A 362 -3.09 -18.16 2.70
C PRO A 362 -2.21 -16.91 2.80
N ILE A 363 -1.63 -16.48 1.67
CA ILE A 363 -0.82 -15.26 1.57
C ILE A 363 -1.57 -14.21 0.75
N SER A 364 -1.33 -12.94 1.07
CA SER A 364 -1.98 -11.82 0.38
C SER A 364 -1.10 -11.24 -0.74
N ALA A 365 -1.66 -10.39 -1.59
CA ALA A 365 -0.89 -9.73 -2.65
C ALA A 365 0.19 -8.78 -2.12
N ASP A 366 -0.06 -8.14 -0.98
CA ASP A 366 0.85 -7.19 -0.33
C ASP A 366 1.36 -7.84 0.97
N PRO A 367 2.66 -8.17 1.12
CA PRO A 367 3.79 -7.72 0.30
C PRO A 367 4.17 -8.67 -0.85
N TRP A 368 3.62 -9.88 -0.91
CA TRP A 368 4.17 -11.01 -1.67
C TRP A 368 4.28 -10.84 -3.20
N LEU A 369 3.62 -9.85 -3.81
CA LEU A 369 3.71 -9.57 -5.25
C LEU A 369 4.65 -8.43 -5.62
N GLU A 370 5.10 -7.63 -4.65
CA GLU A 370 5.98 -6.50 -4.91
C GLU A 370 7.45 -6.89 -4.73
N TYR A 371 8.34 -6.39 -5.60
CA TYR A 371 9.77 -6.59 -5.46
C TYR A 371 10.46 -5.26 -5.13
N SER A 372 10.65 -5.02 -3.84
CA SER A 372 11.36 -3.86 -3.28
C SER A 372 12.00 -4.27 -1.94
N PRO A 373 12.99 -3.52 -1.42
CA PRO A 373 13.62 -3.83 -0.14
C PRO A 373 12.61 -3.84 1.02
N VAL A 374 11.63 -2.93 0.99
CA VAL A 374 10.56 -2.84 2.00
C VAL A 374 9.60 -4.02 1.88
N ALA A 375 9.21 -4.42 0.66
CA ALA A 375 8.36 -5.57 0.46
C ALA A 375 9.06 -6.87 0.87
N VAL A 376 10.34 -7.03 0.52
CA VAL A 376 11.17 -8.19 0.87
C VAL A 376 11.33 -8.31 2.40
N ALA A 377 11.60 -7.22 3.11
CA ALA A 377 11.62 -7.21 4.58
C ALA A 377 10.28 -7.67 5.19
N ARG A 378 9.16 -7.20 4.64
CA ARG A 378 7.82 -7.59 5.11
C ARG A 378 7.45 -9.03 4.75
N MET A 379 7.92 -9.56 3.62
CA MET A 379 7.76 -10.98 3.27
C MET A 379 8.51 -11.85 4.27
N LEU A 380 9.72 -11.46 4.70
CA LEU A 380 10.48 -12.14 5.73
C LEU A 380 9.70 -12.17 7.06
N ASP A 381 9.17 -11.02 7.48
CA ASP A 381 8.34 -10.92 8.69
C ASP A 381 7.10 -11.83 8.63
N GLU A 382 6.37 -11.80 7.51
CA GLU A 382 5.17 -12.62 7.33
C GLU A 382 5.51 -14.11 7.23
N ALA A 383 6.59 -14.49 6.54
CA ALA A 383 7.06 -15.87 6.48
C ALA A 383 7.37 -16.42 7.88
N MET A 384 8.09 -15.65 8.69
CA MET A 384 8.42 -16.05 10.05
C MET A 384 7.19 -16.19 10.95
N LEU A 385 6.23 -15.27 10.82
CA LEU A 385 4.95 -15.39 11.53
C LEU A 385 4.19 -16.67 11.13
N LEU A 386 4.14 -16.98 9.83
CA LEU A 386 3.45 -18.17 9.31
C LEU A 386 4.11 -19.48 9.78
N PHE A 387 5.44 -19.53 9.81
CA PHE A 387 6.16 -20.77 10.10
C PHE A 387 6.47 -20.99 11.58
N THR A 388 6.68 -19.91 12.35
CA THR A 388 7.14 -20.00 13.74
C THR A 388 6.18 -19.37 14.75
N GLY A 389 5.20 -18.59 14.29
CA GLY A 389 4.34 -17.77 15.15
C GLY A 389 5.05 -16.55 15.76
N LYS A 390 6.29 -16.27 15.37
CA LYS A 390 7.09 -15.14 15.85
C LYS A 390 7.47 -14.23 14.68
N CYS A 391 7.40 -12.92 14.90
CA CYS A 391 7.87 -11.93 13.93
C CYS A 391 9.26 -11.42 14.37
N PRO A 392 10.28 -11.44 13.48
CA PRO A 392 11.62 -10.91 13.80
C PRO A 392 11.61 -9.38 13.98
N ASN A 393 10.67 -8.66 13.34
CA ASN A 393 10.43 -7.24 13.57
C ASN A 393 9.12 -6.98 14.33
N ALA A 394 9.18 -6.87 15.65
CA ALA A 394 8.02 -6.52 16.48
C ALA A 394 7.48 -5.08 16.25
N PHE A 395 8.17 -4.24 15.48
CA PHE A 395 7.94 -2.78 15.43
C PHE A 395 7.08 -2.26 14.25
N LEU A 396 6.69 -3.10 13.28
CA LEU A 396 6.01 -2.61 12.06
C LEU A 396 4.56 -3.07 11.89
N ASP A 397 4.02 -3.89 12.78
CA ASP A 397 2.68 -4.43 12.62
C ASP A 397 1.60 -3.54 13.29
N HIS A 398 1.07 -2.61 12.52
CA HIS A 398 -0.24 -1.99 12.79
C HIS A 398 -1.31 -2.46 11.80
N VAL A 399 -1.02 -3.47 10.99
CA VAL A 399 -1.94 -3.96 9.94
C VAL A 399 -2.84 -5.06 10.49
N HIS A 400 -2.39 -5.80 11.51
CA HIS A 400 -3.18 -6.83 12.16
C HIS A 400 -3.76 -6.43 13.52
N GLY A 401 -4.50 -5.33 13.61
CA GLY A 401 -5.55 -5.11 14.63
C GLY A 401 -5.18 -5.29 16.13
N GLY A 402 -3.90 -5.35 16.48
CA GLY A 402 -3.42 -5.46 17.85
C GLY A 402 -3.16 -4.06 18.40
N SER A 403 -3.77 -3.76 19.54
CA SER A 403 -3.44 -2.56 20.32
C SER A 403 -1.93 -2.52 20.59
N PRO A 404 -1.31 -1.32 20.60
CA PRO A 404 0.10 -1.19 20.99
C PRO A 404 0.28 -1.74 22.41
N PRO A 405 1.44 -2.36 22.73
CA PRO A 405 1.76 -2.71 24.10
C PRO A 405 1.71 -1.43 24.95
N ALA A 406 0.95 -1.50 26.04
CA ALA A 406 1.11 -0.54 27.12
C ALA A 406 2.52 -0.73 27.67
N ASP A 407 3.24 0.39 27.78
CA ASP A 407 4.50 0.55 28.50
C ASP A 407 5.75 -0.04 27.83
N LEU A 408 6.55 0.84 27.21
CA LEU A 408 7.89 1.24 27.67
C LEU A 408 8.47 2.36 26.79
#